data_AF-Q1A776-F1
#
_entry.id   AF-Q1A776-F1
#
_cell.length_a   1.000
_cell.length_b   1.000
_cell.length_c   1.000
_cell.angle_alpha   90.00
_cell.angle_beta   90.00
_cell.angle_gamma   90.00
#
_symmetry.space_group_name_H-M   'P 1'
#
loop_
_entity.id
_entity.type
_entity.pdbx_description
1 polymer ?
#
loop_
_entity_poly.entity_id
_entity_poly.type
_entity_poly.pdbx_seq_one_letter_code
_entity_poly.pdbx_strand_id
1 'polypeptide(L)'
;AYRTDVIQALGGVETILEHTLFKATAFPSWEGLFWERACLAKGTRLLRYDGTEVEVQDVKEGDLLLGPDGGPRRAFNIVNGEDRLYRIKIDEGIEDLVVTPNHILVLHREKKARNNEDDELPEVSAAEPYDTIEMTAAEFAALSAEERGRYRAFRCPGFESPEKAVPVNHSFMIKDIRLELETTEWAGFRVDKDQLYLRHDHLVLHNSGFEESMK
;
A
#
# COMPACT_ATOMS: atom_id res chain seq x y z
N ALA A 1 -16.48 33.95 -17.65
CA ALA A 1 -16.83 33.62 -16.26
C ALA A 1 -17.84 32.48 -16.29
N TYR A 2 -17.64 31.41 -15.51
CA TYR A 2 -18.57 30.30 -15.44
C TYR A 2 -19.86 30.72 -14.71
N ARG A 3 -21.00 30.20 -15.18
CA ARG A 3 -22.34 30.42 -14.58
C ARG A 3 -22.48 29.53 -13.34
N THR A 4 -21.96 30.01 -12.20
CA THR A 4 -21.99 29.29 -10.92
C THR A 4 -23.40 29.00 -10.43
N ASP A 5 -24.36 29.86 -10.78
CA ASP A 5 -25.80 29.69 -10.54
C ASP A 5 -26.37 28.42 -11.21
N VAL A 6 -25.97 28.16 -12.45
CA VAL A 6 -26.41 26.97 -13.19
C VAL A 6 -25.77 25.70 -12.63
N ILE A 7 -24.48 25.77 -12.25
CA ILE A 7 -23.76 24.64 -11.63
C ILE A 7 -24.43 24.25 -10.30
N GLN A 8 -24.76 25.22 -9.45
CA GLN A 8 -25.46 24.95 -8.19
C GLN A 8 -26.88 24.41 -8.40
N ALA A 9 -27.63 24.94 -9.37
CA ALA A 9 -28.98 24.46 -9.67
C ALA A 9 -29.02 23.00 -10.15
N LEU A 10 -27.92 22.51 -10.73
CA LEU A 10 -27.73 21.13 -11.17
C LEU A 10 -27.12 20.21 -10.09
N GLY A 11 -27.00 20.68 -8.85
CA GLY A 11 -26.44 19.89 -7.74
C GLY A 11 -24.92 19.95 -7.63
N GLY A 12 -24.25 20.88 -8.32
CA GLY A 12 -22.80 21.02 -8.30
C GLY A 12 -22.09 20.23 -9.41
N VAL A 13 -20.78 20.41 -9.50
CA VAL A 13 -19.94 19.76 -10.52
C VAL A 13 -19.94 18.24 -10.34
N GLU A 14 -19.92 17.75 -9.09
CA GLU A 14 -19.97 16.32 -8.78
C GLU A 14 -21.24 15.67 -9.35
N THR A 15 -22.43 16.18 -9.01
CA THR A 15 -23.71 15.67 -9.52
C THR A 15 -23.77 15.65 -11.06
N ILE A 16 -23.24 16.69 -11.72
CA ILE A 16 -23.20 16.76 -13.19
C ILE A 16 -22.30 15.65 -13.77
N LEU A 17 -21.14 15.42 -13.17
CA LEU A 17 -20.21 14.40 -13.62
C LEU A 17 -20.72 12.99 -13.31
N GLU A 18 -21.35 12.73 -12.17
CA GLU A 18 -21.96 11.42 -11.87
C GLU A 18 -22.98 10.99 -12.94
N HIS A 19 -23.81 11.92 -13.41
CA HIS A 19 -24.83 11.62 -14.42
C HIS A 19 -24.28 11.35 -15.83
N THR A 20 -23.05 11.77 -16.11
CA THR A 20 -22.43 11.66 -17.44
C THR A 20 -21.29 10.65 -17.46
N LEU A 21 -20.35 10.78 -16.53
CA LEU A 21 -19.12 10.00 -16.41
C LEU A 21 -19.40 8.54 -16.05
N PHE A 22 -20.23 8.26 -15.05
CA PHE A 22 -20.57 6.88 -14.65
C PHE A 22 -21.30 6.11 -15.74
N LYS A 23 -22.24 6.78 -16.44
CA LYS A 23 -22.93 6.16 -17.59
C LYS A 23 -21.99 5.91 -18.76
N ALA A 24 -21.03 6.80 -19.01
CA ALA A 24 -20.08 6.66 -20.11
C ALA A 24 -18.99 5.61 -19.84
N THR A 25 -18.63 5.42 -18.57
CA THR A 25 -17.52 4.54 -18.14
C THR A 25 -17.99 3.22 -17.52
N ALA A 26 -19.29 3.07 -17.29
CA ALA A 26 -19.94 1.94 -16.63
C ALA A 26 -19.52 1.71 -15.16
N PHE A 27 -18.86 2.67 -14.52
CA PHE A 27 -18.57 2.62 -13.08
C PHE A 27 -19.77 3.12 -12.25
N PRO A 28 -20.14 2.44 -11.14
CA PRO A 28 -21.30 2.82 -10.33
C PRO A 28 -21.00 3.93 -9.30
N SER A 29 -19.72 4.28 -9.10
CA SER A 29 -19.27 5.28 -8.14
C SER A 29 -17.94 5.91 -8.56
N TRP A 30 -17.61 7.06 -7.96
CA TRP A 30 -16.32 7.73 -8.12
C TRP A 30 -15.17 6.85 -7.71
N GLU A 31 -15.35 6.14 -6.61
CA GLU A 31 -14.41 5.18 -6.09
C GLU A 31 -14.15 4.05 -7.09
N GLY A 32 -15.19 3.54 -7.77
CA GLY A 32 -15.00 2.56 -8.84
C GLY A 32 -14.23 3.13 -10.04
N LEU A 33 -14.49 4.38 -10.39
CA LEU A 33 -13.85 5.06 -11.51
C LEU A 33 -12.36 5.35 -11.28
N PHE A 34 -11.99 5.70 -10.04
CA PHE A 34 -10.62 6.10 -9.68
C PHE A 34 -9.83 5.02 -8.96
N TRP A 35 -10.44 3.89 -8.64
CA TRP A 35 -9.71 2.75 -8.11
C TRP A 35 -8.87 2.11 -9.21
N GLU A 36 -7.61 2.53 -9.30
CA GLU A 36 -6.62 1.82 -10.07
C GLU A 36 -6.24 0.54 -9.32
N ARG A 37 -6.41 -0.62 -9.97
CA ARG A 37 -6.18 -1.94 -9.40
C ARG A 37 -4.70 -2.11 -9.04
N ALA A 38 -4.31 -2.04 -7.76
CA ALA A 38 -2.99 -2.43 -7.31
C ALA A 38 -3.02 -3.80 -6.71
N CYS A 39 -2.05 -4.58 -7.12
CA CYS A 39 -2.16 -6.02 -7.00
C CYS A 39 -0.79 -6.64 -6.79
N LEU A 40 -0.80 -7.87 -6.28
CA LEU A 40 0.38 -8.68 -6.02
C LEU A 40 0.45 -9.77 -7.08
N ALA A 41 1.65 -10.23 -7.42
CA ALA A 41 1.82 -11.40 -8.26
C ALA A 41 1.13 -12.62 -7.62
N LYS A 42 0.50 -13.48 -8.44
CA LYS A 42 -0.03 -14.76 -7.95
C LYS A 42 1.05 -15.57 -7.24
N GLY A 43 0.65 -16.31 -6.21
CA GLY A 43 1.55 -17.06 -5.32
C GLY A 43 2.09 -16.23 -4.14
N THR A 44 1.85 -14.91 -4.11
CA THR A 44 2.18 -14.11 -2.91
C THR A 44 1.33 -14.58 -1.73
N ARG A 45 1.97 -15.04 -0.66
CA ARG A 45 1.29 -15.55 0.54
C ARG A 45 1.03 -14.45 1.57
N LEU A 46 -0.18 -14.41 2.11
CA LEU A 46 -0.70 -13.43 3.05
C LEU A 46 -1.13 -14.10 4.35
N LEU A 47 -1.21 -13.33 5.44
CA LEU A 47 -1.73 -13.82 6.72
C LEU A 47 -3.23 -13.58 6.84
N ARG A 48 -3.98 -14.65 7.07
CA ARG A 48 -5.35 -14.58 7.57
C ARG A 48 -5.36 -14.18 9.04
N TYR A 49 -6.50 -13.65 9.50
CA TYR A 49 -6.68 -13.25 10.90
C TYR A 49 -6.53 -14.43 11.89
N ASP A 50 -6.84 -15.65 11.46
CA ASP A 50 -6.66 -16.87 12.25
C ASP A 50 -5.20 -17.36 12.32
N GLY A 51 -4.26 -16.65 11.68
CA GLY A 51 -2.84 -17.00 11.60
C GLY A 51 -2.48 -17.99 10.49
N THR A 52 -3.46 -18.48 9.71
CA THR A 52 -3.18 -19.33 8.54
C THR A 52 -2.72 -18.50 7.34
N GLU A 53 -2.01 -19.14 6.41
CA GLU A 53 -1.58 -18.50 5.17
C GLU A 53 -2.65 -18.65 4.05
N VAL A 54 -2.73 -17.65 3.18
CA VAL A 54 -3.55 -17.66 1.96
C VAL A 54 -2.75 -17.08 0.81
N GLU A 55 -2.80 -17.71 -0.37
CA GLU A 55 -2.25 -17.09 -1.57
C GLU A 55 -3.17 -15.99 -2.07
N VAL A 56 -2.61 -14.89 -2.58
CA VAL A 56 -3.38 -13.70 -2.99
C VAL A 56 -4.52 -14.02 -3.97
N GLN A 57 -4.33 -14.99 -4.87
CA GLN A 57 -5.36 -15.38 -5.84
C GLN A 57 -6.51 -16.19 -5.24
N ASP A 58 -6.33 -16.74 -4.04
CA ASP A 58 -7.32 -17.55 -3.34
C ASP A 58 -8.12 -16.73 -2.31
N VAL A 59 -7.80 -15.45 -2.13
CA VAL A 59 -8.55 -14.52 -1.27
C VAL A 59 -9.94 -14.29 -1.85
N LYS A 60 -10.96 -14.45 -1.01
CA LYS A 60 -12.37 -14.29 -1.39
C LYS A 60 -13.00 -13.10 -0.69
N GLU A 61 -14.09 -12.62 -1.27
CA GLU A 61 -14.88 -11.55 -0.68
C GLU A 61 -15.39 -11.98 0.71
N GLY A 62 -15.14 -11.13 1.71
CA GLY A 62 -15.46 -11.39 3.11
C GLY A 62 -14.34 -12.08 3.91
N ASP A 63 -13.27 -12.56 3.28
CA ASP A 63 -12.14 -13.15 4.02
C ASP A 63 -11.52 -12.15 4.99
N LEU A 64 -11.05 -12.65 6.14
CA LEU A 64 -10.41 -11.83 7.17
C LEU A 64 -8.89 -12.01 7.11
N LEU A 65 -8.20 -10.95 6.71
CA LEU A 65 -6.74 -10.84 6.73
C LEU A 65 -6.26 -10.21 8.04
N LEU A 66 -4.97 -10.37 8.34
CA LEU A 66 -4.35 -9.80 9.52
C LEU A 66 -3.82 -8.40 9.21
N GLY A 67 -4.23 -7.42 10.01
CA GLY A 67 -3.69 -6.06 9.99
C GLY A 67 -2.45 -5.89 10.89
N PRO A 68 -1.65 -4.84 10.67
CA PRO A 68 -0.46 -4.57 11.49
C PRO A 68 -0.82 -4.26 12.96
N ASP A 69 -2.05 -3.83 13.25
CA ASP A 69 -2.53 -3.52 14.59
C ASP A 69 -2.97 -4.75 15.42
N GLY A 70 -2.83 -5.98 14.91
CA GLY A 70 -3.41 -7.16 15.57
C GLY A 70 -4.83 -7.51 15.13
N GLY A 71 -5.52 -6.60 14.45
CA GLY A 71 -6.95 -6.69 14.15
C GLY A 71 -7.26 -7.31 12.78
N PRO A 72 -8.50 -7.81 12.58
CA PRO A 72 -8.93 -8.35 11.30
C PRO A 72 -9.12 -7.24 10.25
N ARG A 73 -8.92 -7.59 8.99
CA ARG A 73 -9.12 -6.76 7.79
C ARG A 73 -10.00 -7.52 6.81
N ARG A 74 -11.21 -7.02 6.52
CA ARG A 74 -12.15 -7.73 5.63
C ARG A 74 -11.82 -7.43 4.18
N ALA A 75 -11.56 -8.47 3.39
CA ALA A 75 -11.32 -8.36 1.95
C ALA A 75 -12.61 -8.13 1.16
N PHE A 76 -12.59 -7.25 0.16
CA PHE A 76 -13.69 -6.98 -0.77
C PHE A 76 -13.15 -6.47 -2.12
N ASN A 77 -14.01 -6.36 -3.14
CA ASN A 77 -13.62 -5.93 -4.50
C ASN A 77 -12.44 -6.75 -5.08
N ILE A 78 -12.59 -8.08 -5.10
CA ILE A 78 -11.56 -8.99 -5.61
C ILE A 78 -11.38 -8.82 -7.12
N VAL A 79 -10.14 -8.70 -7.57
CA VAL A 79 -9.77 -8.54 -8.98
C VAL A 79 -8.56 -9.39 -9.34
N ASN A 80 -8.43 -9.66 -10.63
CA ASN A 80 -7.27 -10.30 -11.22
C ASN A 80 -7.02 -9.74 -12.63
N GLY A 81 -5.84 -10.02 -13.14
CA GLY A 81 -5.42 -9.63 -14.48
C GLY A 81 -3.99 -10.07 -14.77
N GLU A 82 -3.45 -9.57 -15.87
CA GLU A 82 -2.08 -9.77 -16.30
C GLU A 82 -1.45 -8.42 -16.60
N ASP A 83 -0.21 -8.21 -16.15
CA ASP A 83 0.58 -7.01 -16.48
C ASP A 83 2.06 -7.31 -16.29
N ARG A 84 2.93 -6.39 -16.72
CA ARG A 84 4.35 -6.41 -16.35
C ARG A 84 4.51 -5.85 -14.94
N LEU A 85 5.01 -6.68 -14.03
CA LEU A 85 5.11 -6.33 -12.62
C LEU A 85 6.51 -5.82 -12.25
N TYR A 86 6.59 -5.01 -11.19
CA TYR A 86 7.85 -4.68 -10.56
C TYR A 86 8.24 -5.75 -9.56
N ARG A 87 9.45 -6.29 -9.70
CA ARG A 87 10.09 -7.13 -8.69
C ARG A 87 10.99 -6.27 -7.83
N ILE A 88 10.68 -6.25 -6.54
CA ILE A 88 11.39 -5.53 -5.49
C ILE A 88 12.19 -6.53 -4.68
N LYS A 89 13.52 -6.45 -4.77
CA LYS A 89 14.42 -7.28 -3.96
C LYS A 89 14.63 -6.61 -2.62
N ILE A 90 14.18 -7.29 -1.57
CA ILE A 90 14.36 -6.87 -0.19
C ILE A 90 15.67 -7.50 0.33
N ASP A 91 16.04 -7.22 1.57
CA ASP A 91 17.22 -7.73 2.24
C ASP A 91 17.36 -9.27 2.15
N GLU A 92 18.55 -9.79 2.45
CA GLU A 92 18.82 -11.22 2.37
C GLU A 92 17.94 -12.05 3.31
N GLY A 93 17.34 -13.11 2.76
CA GLY A 93 16.42 -13.98 3.50
C GLY A 93 14.97 -13.48 3.53
N ILE A 94 14.66 -12.36 2.89
CA ILE A 94 13.30 -11.87 2.69
C ILE A 94 12.85 -12.19 1.27
N GLU A 95 11.65 -12.74 1.13
CA GLU A 95 11.08 -13.02 -0.18
C GLU A 95 10.86 -11.72 -0.97
N ASP A 96 11.22 -11.72 -2.25
CA ASP A 96 10.97 -10.60 -3.16
C ASP A 96 9.49 -10.21 -3.12
N LEU A 97 9.21 -8.91 -3.22
CA LEU A 97 7.85 -8.40 -3.38
C LEU A 97 7.62 -8.08 -4.86
N VAL A 98 6.60 -8.71 -5.47
CA VAL A 98 6.29 -8.53 -6.89
C VAL A 98 4.90 -7.95 -7.03
N VAL A 99 4.81 -6.75 -7.61
CA VAL A 99 3.61 -5.91 -7.55
C VAL A 99 3.36 -5.14 -8.84
N THR A 100 2.13 -4.71 -9.07
CA THR A 100 1.79 -3.84 -10.21
C THR A 100 2.45 -2.46 -10.09
N PRO A 101 2.64 -1.72 -11.20
CA PRO A 101 3.24 -0.37 -11.19
C PRO A 101 2.58 0.63 -10.23
N ASN A 102 1.26 0.58 -10.10
CA ASN A 102 0.46 1.46 -9.25
C ASN A 102 0.32 0.96 -7.80
N HIS A 103 1.02 -0.12 -7.41
CA HIS A 103 0.94 -0.63 -6.04
C HIS A 103 1.60 0.30 -5.03
N ILE A 104 0.86 0.66 -3.99
CA ILE A 104 1.31 1.55 -2.93
C ILE A 104 2.26 0.76 -2.01
N LEU A 105 3.49 1.24 -1.91
CA LEU A 105 4.51 0.77 -0.99
C LEU A 105 4.45 1.61 0.28
N VAL A 106 4.39 0.95 1.44
CA VAL A 106 4.51 1.59 2.75
C VAL A 106 5.93 1.43 3.22
N LEU A 107 6.67 2.52 3.27
CA LEU A 107 8.10 2.53 3.52
C LEU A 107 8.43 3.42 4.72
N HIS A 108 9.42 3.02 5.50
CA HIS A 108 10.03 3.87 6.52
C HIS A 108 11.17 4.67 5.90
N ARG A 109 11.15 5.99 6.10
CA ARG A 109 12.23 6.90 5.72
C ARG A 109 12.85 7.50 6.97
N GLU A 110 14.17 7.48 7.09
CA GLU A 110 14.88 8.11 8.21
C GLU A 110 14.58 9.62 8.25
N LYS A 111 14.18 10.13 9.42
CA LYS A 111 14.06 11.57 9.64
C LYS A 111 15.45 12.18 9.57
N LYS A 112 15.63 13.20 8.73
CA LYS A 112 16.82 14.06 8.85
C LYS A 112 16.78 14.70 10.23
N ALA A 113 17.86 14.57 11.00
CA ALA A 113 18.01 15.34 12.23
C ALA A 113 17.74 16.82 11.89
N ARG A 114 16.74 17.42 12.53
CA ARG A 114 16.55 18.87 12.45
C ARG A 114 17.80 19.48 13.07
N ASN A 115 18.65 20.12 12.27
CA ASN A 115 19.66 21.03 12.79
C ASN A 115 18.92 22.25 13.33
N ASN A 116 18.45 22.17 14.57
CA ASN A 116 17.93 23.33 15.28
C ASN A 116 18.98 23.72 16.33
N GLU A 117 19.67 24.83 16.06
CA GLU A 117 20.45 25.59 17.03
C GLU A 117 19.58 26.38 18.01
N ASP A 118 18.25 26.21 18.02
CA ASP A 118 17.38 26.93 18.94
C ASP A 118 16.69 25.96 19.91
N ASP A 119 17.18 26.09 21.14
CA ASP A 119 16.80 25.44 22.39
C ASP A 119 15.35 25.79 22.77
N GLU A 120 14.45 24.81 22.68
CA GLU A 120 13.31 24.66 23.60
C GLU A 120 12.76 23.23 23.48
N LEU A 121 12.97 22.46 24.54
CA LEU A 121 12.59 21.05 24.69
C LEU A 121 11.09 20.80 24.39
N PRO A 122 10.74 19.83 23.53
CA PRO A 122 9.46 19.16 23.63
C PRO A 122 9.61 17.87 24.45
N GLU A 123 8.67 17.73 25.38
CA GLU A 123 8.50 16.62 26.29
C GLU A 123 8.37 15.27 25.57
N VAL A 124 8.92 14.27 26.26
CA VAL A 124 8.86 12.82 26.07
C VAL A 124 7.65 12.33 25.26
N SER A 125 7.86 12.09 23.97
CA SER A 125 7.24 10.97 23.27
C SER A 125 8.36 10.25 22.52
N ALA A 126 8.44 8.93 22.67
CA ALA A 126 9.35 8.11 21.87
C ALA A 126 8.84 8.11 20.42
N ALA A 127 9.01 9.23 19.72
CA ALA A 127 8.64 9.36 18.32
C ALA A 127 9.53 8.41 17.53
N GLU A 128 8.92 7.47 16.80
CA GLU A 128 9.68 6.55 15.97
C GLU A 128 10.66 7.33 15.06
N PRO A 129 11.91 6.88 14.92
CA PRO A 129 12.96 7.62 14.20
C PRO A 129 12.69 7.73 12.68
N TYR A 130 11.59 7.13 12.22
CA TYR A 130 11.19 7.06 10.82
C TYR A 130 9.91 7.86 10.57
N ASP A 131 9.79 8.39 9.35
CA ASP A 131 8.51 8.79 8.75
C ASP A 131 7.97 7.61 7.94
N THR A 132 6.70 7.26 8.11
CA THR A 132 6.00 6.35 7.20
C THR A 132 5.62 7.12 5.94
N ILE A 133 6.07 6.63 4.78
CA ILE A 133 5.84 7.23 3.48
C ILE A 133 5.14 6.21 2.59
N GLU A 134 4.08 6.66 1.94
CA GLU A 134 3.33 5.91 0.94
C GLU A 134 3.66 6.47 -0.45
N MET A 135 3.99 5.59 -1.38
CA MET A 135 4.19 5.94 -2.80
C MET A 135 3.99 4.70 -3.67
N THR A 136 3.67 4.89 -4.95
CA THR A 136 3.52 3.77 -5.87
C THR A 136 4.88 3.11 -6.20
N ALA A 137 4.83 1.84 -6.62
CA ALA A 137 6.02 1.12 -7.07
C ALA A 137 6.70 1.81 -8.26
N ALA A 138 5.92 2.41 -9.17
CA ALA A 138 6.44 3.18 -10.29
C ALA A 138 7.15 4.47 -9.83
N GLU A 139 6.58 5.22 -8.89
CA GLU A 139 7.22 6.41 -8.32
C GLU A 139 8.52 6.03 -7.59
N PHE A 140 8.48 4.97 -6.79
CA PHE A 140 9.67 4.48 -6.10
C PHE A 140 10.76 4.03 -7.10
N ALA A 141 10.38 3.35 -8.19
CA ALA A 141 11.30 2.95 -9.24
C ALA A 141 11.94 4.15 -9.98
N ALA A 142 11.22 5.28 -10.09
CA ALA A 142 11.70 6.50 -10.73
C ALA A 142 12.69 7.31 -9.87
N LEU A 143 12.76 7.05 -8.56
CA LEU A 143 13.72 7.70 -7.66
C LEU A 143 15.17 7.31 -7.99
N SER A 144 16.09 8.23 -7.72
CA SER A 144 17.53 7.94 -7.82
C SER A 144 17.95 6.80 -6.88
N ALA A 145 19.03 6.08 -7.21
CA ALA A 145 19.53 5.02 -6.34
C ALA A 145 19.90 5.53 -4.94
N GLU A 146 20.42 6.75 -4.85
CA GLU A 146 20.75 7.42 -3.59
C GLU A 146 19.51 7.71 -2.74
N GLU A 147 18.42 8.16 -3.36
CA GLU A 147 17.15 8.40 -2.66
C GLU A 147 16.47 7.10 -2.25
N ARG A 148 16.42 6.09 -3.13
CA ARG A 148 15.90 4.76 -2.80
C ARG A 148 16.62 4.16 -1.59
N GLY A 149 17.93 4.40 -1.48
CA GLY A 149 18.75 3.99 -0.33
C GLY A 149 18.36 4.60 1.02
N ARG A 150 17.43 5.57 1.07
CA ARG A 150 16.90 6.15 2.32
C ARG A 150 15.61 5.51 2.80
N TYR A 151 14.98 4.68 1.98
CA TYR A 151 13.72 4.00 2.31
C TYR A 151 13.98 2.57 2.76
N ARG A 152 13.12 2.08 3.65
CA ARG A 152 13.18 0.73 4.20
C ARG A 152 11.79 0.12 4.19
N ALA A 153 11.72 -1.14 3.79
CA ALA A 153 10.54 -1.96 4.05
C ALA A 153 10.55 -2.38 5.52
N PHE A 154 9.40 -2.71 6.12
CA PHE A 154 9.37 -3.05 7.54
C PHE A 154 8.31 -4.11 7.88
N ARG A 155 8.55 -4.78 9.00
CA ARG A 155 7.63 -5.75 9.61
C ARG A 155 6.98 -5.15 10.85
N CYS A 156 5.76 -5.58 11.14
CA CYS A 156 5.14 -5.21 12.41
C CYS A 156 5.83 -5.91 13.60
N PRO A 157 6.30 -5.18 14.63
CA PRO A 157 6.96 -5.74 15.80
C PRO A 157 6.03 -6.53 16.76
N GLY A 158 4.72 -6.38 16.63
CA GLY A 158 3.76 -6.93 17.61
C GLY A 158 3.50 -8.45 17.56
N PHE A 159 4.06 -9.17 16.58
CA PHE A 159 3.73 -10.57 16.31
C PHE A 159 4.91 -11.54 16.49
N GLU A 160 5.89 -11.19 17.32
CA GLU A 160 6.97 -12.12 17.65
C GLU A 160 6.41 -13.38 18.35
N SER A 161 6.73 -14.55 17.80
CA SER A 161 6.61 -15.80 18.55
C SER A 161 7.55 -15.73 19.76
N PRO A 162 7.11 -16.10 20.98
CA PRO A 162 7.94 -16.06 22.19
C PRO A 162 9.24 -16.89 22.11
N GLU A 163 9.43 -17.68 21.05
CA GLU A 163 10.55 -18.63 20.92
C GLU A 163 11.82 -18.06 20.29
N LYS A 164 11.85 -16.82 19.79
CA LYS A 164 13.05 -16.22 19.18
C LYS A 164 13.50 -14.93 19.88
N ALA A 165 14.28 -15.10 20.95
CA ALA A 165 14.99 -14.05 21.67
C ALA A 165 16.20 -13.48 20.88
N VAL A 166 15.94 -12.96 19.69
CA VAL A 166 16.92 -12.19 18.90
C VAL A 166 16.24 -10.88 18.53
N PRO A 167 16.88 -9.70 18.62
CA PRO A 167 16.30 -8.47 18.12
C PRO A 167 16.08 -8.66 16.61
N VAL A 168 14.87 -9.00 16.20
CA VAL A 168 14.58 -9.18 14.78
C VAL A 168 14.64 -7.78 14.18
N ASN A 169 15.46 -7.62 13.15
CA ASN A 169 15.53 -6.34 12.47
C ASN A 169 14.15 -6.08 11.86
N HIS A 170 13.44 -5.08 12.34
CA HIS A 170 12.07 -4.77 11.89
C HIS A 170 12.08 -3.96 10.59
N SER A 171 13.25 -3.50 10.17
CA SER A 171 13.46 -2.65 9.00
C SER A 171 14.46 -3.30 8.04
N PHE A 172 14.12 -3.31 6.75
CA PHE A 172 14.86 -4.01 5.69
C PHE A 172 15.21 -3.04 4.57
N MET A 173 16.43 -3.17 4.07
CA MET A 173 16.89 -2.40 2.92
C MET A 173 16.31 -2.95 1.62
N ILE A 174 15.81 -2.06 0.76
CA ILE A 174 15.43 -2.42 -0.60
C ILE A 174 16.70 -2.39 -1.45
N LYS A 175 17.12 -3.56 -1.94
CA LYS A 175 18.36 -3.74 -2.70
C LYS A 175 18.20 -3.37 -4.17
N ASP A 176 17.05 -3.68 -4.76
CA ASP A 176 16.77 -3.45 -6.17
C ASP A 176 15.27 -3.37 -6.43
N ILE A 177 14.88 -2.66 -7.48
CA ILE A 177 13.53 -2.68 -8.05
C ILE A 177 13.66 -2.65 -9.57
N ARG A 178 13.03 -3.62 -10.23
CA ARG A 178 13.09 -3.78 -11.69
C ARG A 178 11.74 -4.19 -12.25
N LEU A 179 11.37 -3.62 -13.39
CA LEU A 179 10.20 -4.04 -14.15
C LEU A 179 10.52 -5.37 -14.85
N GLU A 180 9.69 -6.39 -14.64
CA GLU A 180 9.84 -7.68 -15.31
C GLU A 180 9.65 -7.54 -16.82
N LEU A 181 10.31 -8.41 -17.58
CA LEU A 181 10.24 -8.40 -19.05
C LEU A 181 8.91 -8.98 -19.53
N GLU A 182 8.50 -10.07 -18.92
CA GLU A 182 7.28 -10.80 -19.25
C GLU A 182 6.09 -10.29 -18.44
N THR A 183 4.90 -10.43 -19.01
CA THR A 183 3.64 -10.25 -18.30
C THR A 183 3.40 -11.43 -17.37
N THR A 184 2.98 -11.16 -16.15
CA THR A 184 2.63 -12.17 -15.16
C THR A 184 1.23 -11.91 -14.60
N GLU A 185 0.57 -12.99 -14.18
CA GLU A 185 -0.74 -12.89 -13.57
C GLU A 185 -0.63 -12.28 -12.16
N TRP A 186 -1.57 -11.40 -11.85
CA TRP A 186 -1.71 -10.77 -10.55
C TRP A 186 -3.13 -10.94 -10.00
N ALA A 187 -3.24 -10.83 -8.68
CA ALA A 187 -4.51 -10.74 -7.98
C ALA A 187 -4.45 -9.59 -6.97
N GLY A 188 -5.60 -8.98 -6.71
CA GLY A 188 -5.72 -7.89 -5.76
C GLY A 188 -7.13 -7.79 -5.21
N PHE A 189 -7.26 -6.99 -4.17
CA PHE A 189 -8.49 -6.76 -3.45
C PHE A 189 -8.36 -5.44 -2.69
N ARG A 190 -9.41 -5.07 -1.96
CA ARG A 190 -9.39 -4.01 -0.96
C ARG A 190 -9.62 -4.60 0.42
N VAL A 191 -9.14 -3.91 1.44
CA VAL A 191 -9.47 -4.19 2.84
C VAL A 191 -10.03 -2.95 3.51
N ASP A 192 -10.81 -3.16 4.55
CA ASP A 192 -11.37 -2.07 5.35
C ASP A 192 -10.32 -1.45 6.29
N LYS A 193 -10.73 -0.40 7.01
CA LYS A 193 -9.93 0.33 8.02
C LYS A 193 -8.77 1.13 7.42
N ASP A 194 -7.55 0.89 7.89
CA ASP A 194 -6.32 1.59 7.50
C ASP A 194 -5.73 1.11 6.17
N GLN A 195 -6.42 0.19 5.49
CA GLN A 195 -6.00 -0.38 4.21
C GLN A 195 -4.71 -1.22 4.26
N LEU A 196 -4.15 -1.45 5.46
CA LEU A 196 -2.93 -2.21 5.68
C LEU A 196 -3.22 -3.66 6.05
N TYR A 197 -2.40 -4.57 5.54
CA TYR A 197 -2.46 -6.01 5.84
C TYR A 197 -1.07 -6.64 5.79
N LEU A 198 -0.94 -7.87 6.27
CA LEU A 198 0.35 -8.54 6.43
C LEU A 198 0.58 -9.65 5.41
N ARG A 199 1.79 -9.69 4.85
CA ARG A 199 2.34 -10.84 4.14
C ARG A 199 2.64 -11.99 5.12
N HIS A 200 2.80 -13.22 4.64
CA HIS A 200 3.13 -14.40 5.45
C HIS A 200 4.32 -14.20 6.41
N ASP A 201 5.27 -13.36 6.01
CA ASP A 201 6.46 -13.02 6.77
C ASP A 201 6.33 -11.71 7.59
N HIS A 202 5.09 -11.27 7.86
CA HIS A 202 4.75 -10.05 8.59
C HIS A 202 5.19 -8.73 7.93
N LEU A 203 5.58 -8.77 6.65
CA LEU A 203 5.83 -7.55 5.87
C LEU A 203 4.52 -6.76 5.75
N VAL A 204 4.57 -5.46 6.04
CA VAL A 204 3.41 -4.57 5.93
C VAL A 204 3.15 -4.25 4.45
N LEU A 205 1.92 -4.49 4.01
CA LEU A 205 1.43 -4.23 2.66
C LEU A 205 0.24 -3.25 2.70
N HIS A 206 0.02 -2.53 1.60
CA HIS A 206 -1.09 -1.61 1.42
C HIS A 206 -1.98 -2.07 0.25
N ASN A 207 -3.25 -1.68 0.25
CA ASN A 207 -4.13 -1.84 -0.91
C ASN A 207 -4.07 -0.62 -1.84
N SER A 208 -4.32 -0.73 -3.15
CA SER A 208 -4.52 0.51 -3.90
C SER A 208 -5.81 1.21 -3.47
N GLY A 209 -5.69 2.53 -3.45
CA GLY A 209 -6.81 3.46 -3.44
C GLY A 209 -6.23 4.84 -3.23
N PHE A 210 -5.73 5.46 -4.31
CA PHE A 210 -5.23 6.83 -4.25
C PHE A 210 -6.45 7.77 -4.07
N GLU A 211 -6.86 8.01 -2.82
CA GLU A 211 -7.93 8.95 -2.49
C GLU A 211 -7.54 10.41 -2.78
N GLU A 212 -6.26 10.70 -3.02
CA GLU A 212 -5.79 12.08 -3.28
C GLU A 212 -6.34 12.70 -4.57
N SER A 213 -6.89 11.92 -5.51
CA SER A 213 -7.53 12.51 -6.70
C SER A 213 -8.89 13.16 -6.42
N MET A 214 -9.39 13.10 -5.18
CA MET A 214 -10.66 13.73 -4.75
C MET A 214 -10.49 14.82 -3.68
N LYS A 215 -9.27 15.31 -3.41
CA LYS A 215 -9.04 16.50 -2.58
C LYS A 215 -8.72 17.75 -3.40
#